data_AF-A0A397JF95-F1
#
_entry.id   AF-A0A397JF95-F1
#
_cell.length_a   1.000
_cell.length_b   1.000
_cell.length_c   1.000
_cell.angle_alpha   90.00
_cell.angle_beta   90.00
_cell.angle_gamma   90.00
#
_symmetry.space_group_name_H-M   'P 1'
#
loop_
_entity.id
_entity.type
_entity.pdbx_description
1 polymer ?
#
loop_
_entity_poly.entity_id
_entity_poly.type
_entity_poly.pdbx_seq_one_letter_code
_entity_poly.pdbx_strand_id
1 'polypeptide(L)'
;MSSKKRKFKVVSVHSRCKEYVNIFRVDDNILFCNYCNISVEWRQKSVVDNHCKSQKHISNVNIHNNKERNNVQLTLSATQDAADLKKQVIEELLEAFVVADIPLEKINRLLPFFKKYLKNGGSIPQAPTLRQIYLPNVFNKHYQSLKLLFDSKLVAIIMDETTDDCASVVNTIFTYHNETKLVSVDFLERVNNSY
;
A
#
# COMPACT_ATOMS: atom_id res chain seq x y z
N MET A 1 72.04 -11.30 -33.32
CA MET A 1 71.35 -10.26 -32.53
C MET A 1 69.94 -10.09 -33.07
N SER A 2 68.93 -10.75 -32.47
CA SER A 2 67.54 -10.66 -32.91
C SER A 2 66.79 -9.64 -32.05
N SER A 3 66.42 -8.53 -32.67
CA SER A 3 65.77 -7.39 -32.04
C SER A 3 64.31 -7.73 -31.73
N LYS A 4 63.97 -7.89 -30.44
CA LYS A 4 62.58 -8.10 -30.00
C LYS A 4 61.78 -6.81 -30.22
N LYS A 5 61.08 -6.72 -31.35
CA LYS A 5 60.05 -5.70 -31.58
C LYS A 5 58.95 -5.84 -30.50
N ARG A 6 58.82 -4.84 -29.62
CA ARG A 6 57.69 -4.69 -28.70
C ARG A 6 56.41 -4.59 -29.54
N LYS A 7 55.56 -5.63 -29.50
CA LYS A 7 54.20 -5.57 -30.06
C LYS A 7 53.39 -4.59 -29.23
N PHE A 8 53.16 -3.38 -29.74
CA PHE A 8 52.18 -2.47 -29.16
C PHE A 8 50.79 -3.12 -29.30
N LYS A 9 50.13 -3.41 -28.18
CA LYS A 9 48.73 -3.87 -28.20
C LYS A 9 47.90 -2.75 -28.83
N VAL A 10 47.25 -3.06 -29.96
CA VAL A 10 46.30 -2.14 -30.59
C VAL A 10 45.13 -1.97 -29.62
N VAL A 11 44.95 -0.74 -29.11
CA VAL A 11 43.84 -0.39 -28.23
C VAL A 11 42.60 -0.21 -29.11
N SER A 12 41.54 -0.95 -28.81
CA SER A 12 40.19 -0.79 -29.38
C SER A 12 39.22 -0.22 -28.34
N VAL A 13 38.08 0.31 -28.78
CA VAL A 13 36.98 0.79 -27.91
C VAL A 13 36.62 -0.28 -26.87
N HIS A 14 36.51 -1.54 -27.32
CA HIS A 14 36.19 -2.69 -26.50
C HIS A 14 37.26 -2.98 -25.46
N SER A 15 38.55 -2.88 -25.84
CA SER A 15 39.64 -3.03 -24.87
C SER A 15 39.62 -1.93 -23.81
N ARG A 16 39.27 -0.69 -24.19
CA ARG A 16 39.16 0.43 -23.26
C ARG A 16 37.95 0.28 -22.34
N CYS A 17 36.79 -0.14 -22.86
CA CYS A 17 35.61 -0.41 -22.03
C CYS A 17 35.89 -1.47 -20.95
N LYS A 18 36.68 -2.51 -21.28
CA LYS A 18 37.07 -3.55 -20.32
C LYS A 18 37.99 -3.07 -19.21
N GLU A 19 38.75 -1.99 -19.42
CA GLU A 19 39.60 -1.39 -18.36
C GLU A 19 38.77 -0.72 -17.25
N TYR A 20 37.51 -0.35 -17.53
CA TYR A 20 36.63 0.42 -16.65
C TYR A 20 35.28 -0.30 -16.48
N VAL A 21 35.33 -1.45 -15.79
CA VAL A 21 34.19 -2.35 -15.59
C VAL A 21 33.00 -1.59 -14.99
N ASN A 22 31.80 -1.81 -15.56
CA ASN A 22 30.52 -1.21 -15.17
C ASN A 22 30.39 0.32 -15.33
N ILE A 23 31.43 1.02 -15.76
CA ILE A 23 31.39 2.49 -15.94
C ILE A 23 30.91 2.88 -17.35
N PHE A 24 31.38 2.14 -18.36
CA PHE A 24 31.10 2.42 -19.75
C PHE A 24 30.41 1.26 -20.46
N ARG A 25 29.76 1.59 -21.57
CA ARG A 25 29.27 0.65 -22.59
C ARG A 25 29.74 1.08 -23.97
N VAL A 26 29.69 0.17 -24.92
CA VAL A 26 30.05 0.46 -26.32
C VAL A 26 28.79 0.36 -27.17
N ASP A 27 28.41 1.48 -27.79
CA ASP A 27 27.30 1.55 -28.74
C ASP A 27 27.89 2.10 -30.06
N ASP A 28 27.74 1.38 -31.18
CA ASP A 28 28.25 1.77 -32.51
C ASP A 28 29.72 2.22 -32.56
N ASN A 29 30.61 1.48 -31.88
CA ASN A 29 32.04 1.81 -31.72
C ASN A 29 32.31 3.15 -31.00
N ILE A 30 31.33 3.69 -30.27
CA ILE A 30 31.45 4.86 -29.40
C ILE A 30 31.41 4.39 -27.93
N LEU A 31 32.29 4.95 -27.11
CA LEU A 31 32.32 4.66 -25.67
C LEU A 31 31.37 5.61 -24.94
N PHE A 32 30.31 5.08 -24.33
CA PHE A 32 29.32 5.85 -23.57
C PHE A 32 29.47 5.61 -22.08
N CYS A 33 29.41 6.67 -21.27
CA CYS A 33 29.33 6.54 -19.82
C CYS A 33 27.91 6.19 -19.38
N ASN A 34 27.76 5.12 -18.59
CA ASN A 34 26.46 4.69 -18.07
C ASN A 34 25.83 5.71 -17.13
N TYR A 35 26.64 6.43 -16.35
CA TYR A 35 26.16 7.39 -15.34
C TYR A 35 25.93 8.80 -15.90
N CYS A 36 26.73 9.23 -16.87
CA CYS A 36 26.63 10.57 -17.45
C CYS A 36 25.81 10.61 -18.74
N ASN A 37 25.56 9.46 -19.36
CA ASN A 37 24.89 9.29 -20.65
C ASN A 37 25.46 10.19 -21.75
N ILE A 38 26.79 10.32 -21.80
CA ILE A 38 27.53 11.07 -22.82
C ILE A 38 28.59 10.16 -23.45
N SER A 39 28.95 10.47 -24.70
CA SER A 39 30.09 9.86 -25.36
C SER A 39 31.41 10.39 -24.77
N VAL A 40 32.41 9.52 -24.69
CA VAL A 40 33.76 9.84 -24.20
C VAL A 40 34.78 9.34 -25.21
N GLU A 41 35.71 10.21 -25.60
CA GLU A 41 36.79 9.84 -26.53
C GLU A 41 37.68 8.77 -25.89
N TRP A 42 37.67 7.57 -26.46
CA TRP A 42 38.30 6.39 -25.87
C TRP A 42 39.78 6.23 -26.26
N ARG A 43 40.22 6.88 -27.35
CA ARG A 43 41.61 6.72 -27.87
C ARG A 43 42.64 7.21 -26.85
N GLN A 44 42.31 8.24 -26.08
CA GLN A 44 43.19 8.83 -25.07
C GLN A 44 42.80 8.37 -23.68
N LYS A 45 43.69 7.65 -22.98
CA LYS A 45 43.43 7.16 -21.62
C LYS A 45 43.24 8.28 -20.61
N SER A 46 44.01 9.36 -20.75
CA SER A 46 43.87 10.56 -19.93
C SER A 46 42.48 11.19 -20.01
N VAL A 47 41.83 11.17 -21.17
CA VAL A 47 40.46 11.71 -21.34
C VAL A 47 39.44 10.88 -20.58
N VAL A 48 39.56 9.55 -20.66
CA VAL A 48 38.70 8.60 -19.92
C VAL A 48 38.91 8.74 -18.41
N ASP A 49 40.17 8.80 -17.97
CA ASP A 49 40.51 8.98 -16.55
C ASP A 49 40.00 10.32 -15.99
N ASN A 50 40.18 11.40 -16.74
CA ASN A 50 39.70 12.73 -16.35
C ASN A 50 38.18 12.79 -16.30
N HIS A 51 37.49 12.10 -17.21
CA HIS A 51 36.03 11.95 -17.14
C HIS A 51 35.61 11.27 -15.82
N CYS A 52 36.21 10.10 -15.49
CA CYS A 52 35.89 9.36 -14.27
C CYS A 52 36.19 10.15 -12.98
N LYS A 53 37.25 10.96 -12.99
CA LYS A 53 37.65 11.80 -11.85
C LYS A 53 36.87 13.13 -11.77
N SER A 54 36.07 13.46 -12.78
CA SER A 54 35.33 14.72 -12.79
C SER A 54 34.26 14.74 -11.70
N GLN A 55 34.06 15.91 -11.09
CA GLN A 55 33.03 16.09 -10.05
C GLN A 55 31.63 15.72 -10.54
N LYS A 56 31.35 15.99 -11.83
CA LYS A 56 30.08 15.63 -12.49
C LYS A 56 29.86 14.12 -12.49
N HIS A 57 30.88 13.35 -12.86
CA HIS A 57 30.80 11.89 -12.88
C HIS A 57 30.57 11.33 -11.47
N ILE A 58 31.36 11.76 -10.49
CA ILE A 58 31.25 11.33 -9.10
C ILE A 58 29.86 11.62 -8.53
N SER A 59 29.32 12.82 -8.80
CA SER A 59 27.96 13.19 -8.41
C SER A 59 26.90 12.27 -9.04
N ASN A 60 27.00 12.01 -10.34
CA ASN A 60 26.06 11.13 -11.04
C ASN A 60 26.11 9.68 -10.56
N VAL A 61 27.30 9.15 -10.26
CA VAL A 61 27.47 7.81 -9.66
C VAL A 61 26.79 7.74 -8.30
N ASN A 62 26.95 8.76 -7.45
CA ASN A 62 26.30 8.81 -6.14
C ASN A 62 24.76 8.86 -6.26
N ILE A 63 24.23 9.64 -7.21
CA ILE A 63 22.78 9.69 -7.49
C ILE A 63 22.28 8.32 -7.96
N HIS A 64 23.01 7.65 -8.86
CA HIS A 64 22.62 6.33 -9.37
C HIS A 64 22.65 5.28 -8.27
N ASN A 65 23.69 5.24 -7.43
CA ASN A 65 23.80 4.31 -6.31
C ASN A 65 22.69 4.53 -5.25
N ASN A 66 22.29 5.79 -5.01
CA ASN A 66 21.16 6.07 -4.13
C ASN A 66 19.82 5.67 -4.75
N LYS A 67 19.63 5.84 -6.07
CA LYS A 67 18.44 5.36 -6.77
C LYS A 67 18.34 3.83 -6.76
N GLU A 68 19.43 3.12 -7.01
CA GLU A 68 19.49 1.65 -6.95
C GLU A 68 19.18 1.15 -5.53
N ARG A 69 19.74 1.76 -4.48
CA ARG A 69 19.39 1.44 -3.08
C ARG A 69 17.92 1.69 -2.75
N ASN A 70 17.34 2.76 -3.28
CA ASN A 70 15.93 3.09 -3.09
C ASN A 70 14.99 2.19 -3.93
N ASN A 71 15.44 1.64 -5.06
CA ASN A 71 14.65 0.76 -5.93
C ASN A 71 14.69 -0.70 -5.44
N VAL A 72 15.80 -1.13 -4.85
CA VAL A 72 15.97 -2.47 -4.25
C VAL A 72 15.18 -2.64 -2.93
N GLN A 73 14.68 -1.56 -2.33
CA GLN A 73 13.88 -1.60 -1.08
C GLN A 73 12.35 -1.70 -1.33
N LEU A 74 11.93 -2.43 -2.36
CA LEU A 74 10.55 -2.92 -2.51
C LEU A 74 10.54 -4.45 -2.49
N THR A 75 10.88 -5.03 -1.34
CA THR A 75 10.68 -6.46 -1.06
C THR A 75 9.18 -6.77 -0.95
N LEU A 76 8.75 -7.99 -1.35
CA LEU A 76 7.35 -8.44 -1.22
C LEU A 76 6.75 -8.17 0.18
N SER A 77 7.57 -8.27 1.23
CA SER A 77 7.19 -7.94 2.60
C SER A 77 6.79 -6.47 2.76
N ALA A 78 7.52 -5.52 2.19
CA ALA A 78 7.20 -4.10 2.28
C ALA A 78 5.90 -3.74 1.52
N THR A 79 5.61 -4.45 0.41
CA THR A 79 4.33 -4.29 -0.30
C THR A 79 3.15 -4.88 0.47
N GLN A 80 3.38 -5.99 1.19
CA GLN A 80 2.37 -6.60 2.06
C GLN A 80 2.09 -5.72 3.28
N ASP A 81 3.15 -5.25 3.95
CA ASP A 81 3.04 -4.32 5.09
C ASP A 81 2.29 -3.03 4.69
N ALA A 82 2.57 -2.49 3.50
CA ALA A 82 1.86 -1.31 3.00
C ALA A 82 0.39 -1.60 2.66
N ALA A 83 0.05 -2.82 2.19
CA ALA A 83 -1.33 -3.22 1.94
C ALA A 83 -2.09 -3.43 3.26
N ASP A 84 -1.45 -4.03 4.25
CA ASP A 84 -2.01 -4.28 5.57
C ASP A 84 -2.27 -2.96 6.32
N LEU A 85 -1.34 -2.01 6.25
CA LEU A 85 -1.53 -0.65 6.79
C LEU A 85 -2.72 0.07 6.14
N LYS A 86 -2.92 -0.09 4.82
CA LYS A 86 -4.07 0.52 4.13
C LYS A 86 -5.37 -0.12 4.59
N LYS A 87 -5.42 -1.44 4.71
CA LYS A 87 -6.58 -2.18 5.20
C LYS A 87 -6.91 -1.78 6.63
N GLN A 88 -5.91 -1.70 7.51
CA GLN A 88 -6.06 -1.30 8.90
C GLN A 88 -6.68 0.10 9.03
N VAL A 89 -6.18 1.09 8.29
CA VAL A 89 -6.74 2.46 8.32
C VAL A 89 -8.22 2.47 7.91
N ILE A 90 -8.60 1.65 6.93
CA ILE A 90 -9.99 1.55 6.47
C ILE A 90 -10.88 0.91 7.55
N GLU A 91 -10.42 -0.19 8.17
CA GLU A 91 -11.17 -0.90 9.20
C GLU A 91 -11.34 -0.05 10.47
N GLU A 92 -10.29 0.61 10.96
CA GLU A 92 -10.36 1.47 12.14
C GLU A 92 -11.28 2.69 11.93
N LEU A 93 -11.21 3.30 10.74
CA LEU A 93 -12.11 4.40 10.39
C LEU A 93 -13.57 3.93 10.32
N LEU A 94 -13.81 2.76 9.73
CA LEU A 94 -15.15 2.20 9.61
C LEU A 94 -15.72 1.86 10.99
N GLU A 95 -14.92 1.25 11.87
CA GLU A 95 -15.30 0.96 13.26
C GLU A 95 -15.65 2.24 14.02
N ALA A 96 -14.84 3.30 13.89
CA ALA A 96 -15.13 4.59 14.52
C ALA A 96 -16.45 5.20 14.02
N PHE A 97 -16.76 5.10 12.72
CA PHE A 97 -18.03 5.58 12.15
C PHE A 97 -19.21 4.79 12.68
N VAL A 98 -19.10 3.47 12.73
CA VAL A 98 -20.17 2.60 13.24
C VAL A 98 -20.42 2.85 14.73
N VAL A 99 -19.37 2.93 15.55
CA VAL A 99 -19.48 3.20 16.99
C VAL A 99 -20.08 4.58 17.25
N ALA A 100 -19.75 5.58 16.43
CA ALA A 100 -20.29 6.94 16.54
C ALA A 100 -21.67 7.12 15.89
N ASP A 101 -22.26 6.04 15.35
CA ASP A 101 -23.52 6.06 14.61
C ASP A 101 -23.54 7.10 13.47
N ILE A 102 -22.41 7.21 12.75
CA ILE A 102 -22.25 8.14 11.64
C ILE A 102 -22.57 7.42 10.33
N PRO A 103 -23.55 7.89 9.54
CA PRO A 103 -23.88 7.30 8.25
C PRO A 103 -22.67 7.28 7.30
N LEU A 104 -22.40 6.11 6.69
CA LEU A 104 -21.24 5.92 5.83
C LEU A 104 -21.22 6.87 4.62
N GLU A 105 -22.37 7.34 4.15
CA GLU A 105 -22.51 8.30 3.06
C GLU A 105 -21.78 9.62 3.35
N LYS A 106 -21.61 9.99 4.63
CA LYS A 106 -20.89 11.19 5.04
C LYS A 106 -19.41 11.11 4.71
N ILE A 107 -18.84 9.91 4.61
CA ILE A 107 -17.41 9.73 4.32
C ILE A 107 -17.02 10.33 2.98
N ASN A 108 -17.91 10.27 1.98
CA ASN A 108 -17.66 10.75 0.63
C ASN A 108 -17.31 12.25 0.61
N ARG A 109 -17.88 13.03 1.54
CA ARG A 109 -17.60 14.46 1.70
C ARG A 109 -16.26 14.72 2.41
N LEU A 110 -15.79 13.76 3.20
CA LEU A 110 -14.54 13.84 3.96
C LEU A 110 -13.33 13.30 3.19
N LEU A 111 -13.53 12.52 2.11
CA LEU A 111 -12.44 12.00 1.27
C LEU A 111 -11.42 13.06 0.82
N PRO A 112 -11.80 14.28 0.38
CA PRO A 112 -10.83 15.30 0.02
C PRO A 112 -9.95 15.74 1.20
N PHE A 113 -10.54 15.84 2.40
CA PHE A 113 -9.82 16.16 3.63
C PHE A 113 -8.84 15.03 3.98
N PHE A 114 -9.30 13.77 3.98
CA PHE A 114 -8.45 12.61 4.26
C PHE A 114 -7.29 12.49 3.29
N LYS A 115 -7.55 12.64 1.99
CA LYS A 115 -6.50 12.62 0.96
C LYS A 115 -5.45 13.71 1.15
N LYS A 116 -5.86 14.89 1.64
CA LYS A 116 -4.96 16.04 1.82
C LYS A 116 -4.11 15.96 3.09
N TYR A 117 -4.68 15.47 4.19
CA TYR A 117 -4.05 15.62 5.51
C TYR A 117 -3.66 14.30 6.19
N LEU A 118 -4.18 13.15 5.75
CA LEU A 118 -3.89 11.85 6.37
C LEU A 118 -2.91 11.04 5.52
N LYS A 119 -1.92 10.43 6.18
CA LYS A 119 -1.09 9.39 5.56
C LYS A 119 -2.00 8.23 5.14
N ASN A 120 -1.85 7.75 3.91
CA ASN A 120 -2.72 6.73 3.29
C ASN A 120 -4.20 7.12 3.15
N GLY A 121 -4.61 8.36 3.46
CA GLY A 121 -6.01 8.79 3.39
C GLY A 121 -6.60 8.73 1.97
N GLY A 122 -5.77 8.80 0.94
CA GLY A 122 -6.18 8.55 -0.44
C GLY A 122 -6.55 7.09 -0.75
N SER A 123 -6.30 6.15 0.17
CA SER A 123 -6.68 4.74 0.04
C SER A 123 -8.08 4.45 0.60
N ILE A 124 -8.69 5.41 1.31
CA ILE A 124 -10.04 5.25 1.87
C ILE A 124 -11.05 5.25 0.71
N PRO A 125 -11.82 4.16 0.54
CA PRO A 125 -12.74 4.06 -0.58
C PRO A 125 -14.06 4.79 -0.29
N GLN A 126 -14.90 4.90 -1.31
CA GLN A 126 -16.22 5.52 -1.19
C GLN A 126 -17.19 4.64 -0.38
N ALA A 127 -18.25 5.26 0.13
CA ALA A 127 -19.28 4.61 0.94
C ALA A 127 -19.83 3.28 0.35
N PRO A 128 -20.10 3.14 -0.97
CA PRO A 128 -20.59 1.87 -1.53
C PRO A 128 -19.59 0.73 -1.34
N THR A 129 -18.30 0.99 -1.59
CA THR A 129 -17.22 0.01 -1.43
C THR A 129 -17.05 -0.37 0.04
N LEU A 130 -17.11 0.61 0.96
CA LEU A 130 -17.07 0.34 2.40
C LEU A 130 -18.21 -0.59 2.81
N ARG A 131 -19.43 -0.30 2.37
CA ARG A 131 -20.62 -1.09 2.70
C ARG A 131 -20.55 -2.51 2.15
N GLN A 132 -20.08 -2.68 0.92
CA GLN A 132 -20.10 -3.99 0.24
C GLN A 132 -18.90 -4.88 0.61
N ILE A 133 -17.73 -4.29 0.82
CA ILE A 133 -16.47 -5.06 0.96
C ILE A 133 -15.98 -5.11 2.41
N TYR A 134 -16.05 -3.98 3.13
CA TYR A 134 -15.39 -3.85 4.44
C TYR A 134 -16.35 -4.04 5.61
N LEU A 135 -17.57 -3.51 5.51
CA LEU A 135 -18.59 -3.59 6.55
C LEU A 135 -18.96 -5.03 6.94
N PRO A 136 -19.11 -5.98 6.00
CA PRO A 136 -19.40 -7.37 6.36
C PRO A 136 -18.32 -8.01 7.25
N ASN A 137 -17.05 -7.64 7.04
CA ASN A 137 -15.93 -8.17 7.84
C ASN A 137 -15.94 -7.60 9.26
N VAL A 138 -16.18 -6.29 9.40
CA VAL A 138 -16.31 -5.63 10.72
C VAL A 138 -17.51 -6.21 11.49
N PHE A 139 -18.65 -6.36 10.80
CA PHE A 139 -19.83 -7.00 11.37
C PHE A 139 -19.54 -8.43 11.84
N ASN A 140 -18.92 -9.25 11.00
CA ASN A 140 -18.62 -10.64 11.36
C ASN A 140 -17.63 -10.72 12.55
N LYS A 141 -16.63 -9.85 12.63
CA LYS A 141 -15.72 -9.76 13.78
C LYS A 141 -16.47 -9.42 15.07
N HIS A 142 -17.40 -8.48 15.00
CA HIS A 142 -18.26 -8.12 16.12
C HIS A 142 -19.18 -9.30 16.51
N TYR A 143 -19.81 -9.95 15.53
CA TYR A 143 -20.65 -11.12 15.74
C TYR A 143 -19.91 -12.28 16.41
N GLN A 144 -18.68 -12.60 15.98
CA GLN A 144 -17.86 -13.62 16.65
C GLN A 144 -17.54 -13.23 18.09
N SER A 145 -17.29 -11.94 18.35
CA SER A 145 -17.06 -11.44 19.70
C SER A 145 -18.29 -11.61 20.59
N LEU A 146 -19.49 -11.32 20.06
CA LEU A 146 -20.75 -11.59 20.76
C LEU A 146 -20.95 -13.09 21.00
N LYS A 147 -20.66 -13.94 20.01
CA LYS A 147 -20.78 -15.39 20.17
C LYS A 147 -19.89 -15.91 21.29
N LEU A 148 -18.63 -15.47 21.36
CA LEU A 148 -17.72 -15.78 22.47
C LEU A 148 -18.20 -15.19 23.80
N LEU A 149 -18.78 -13.99 23.77
CA LEU A 149 -19.33 -13.34 24.97
C LEU A 149 -20.47 -14.14 25.58
N PHE A 150 -21.29 -14.81 24.76
CA PHE A 150 -22.47 -15.56 25.20
C PHE A 150 -22.25 -17.08 25.27
N ASP A 151 -21.10 -17.58 24.83
CA ASP A 151 -20.83 -19.02 24.79
C ASP A 151 -20.95 -19.65 26.18
N SER A 152 -21.69 -20.76 26.26
CA SER A 152 -21.94 -21.54 27.48
C SER A 152 -22.46 -20.73 28.69
N LYS A 153 -23.11 -19.59 28.44
CA LYS A 153 -23.68 -18.72 29.48
C LYS A 153 -25.20 -18.75 29.47
N LEU A 154 -25.80 -18.54 30.63
CA LEU A 154 -27.25 -18.31 30.74
C LEU A 154 -27.55 -16.90 30.25
N VAL A 155 -28.30 -16.79 29.16
CA VAL A 155 -28.67 -15.52 28.53
C VAL A 155 -30.20 -15.39 28.57
N ALA A 156 -30.67 -14.20 28.91
CA ALA A 156 -32.08 -13.86 28.73
C ALA A 156 -32.28 -13.28 27.32
N ILE A 157 -33.25 -13.83 26.58
CA ILE A 157 -33.65 -13.33 25.27
C ILE A 157 -34.92 -12.52 25.44
N ILE A 158 -34.89 -11.28 24.99
CA ILE A 158 -36.04 -10.38 24.93
C ILE A 158 -36.35 -10.16 23.46
N MET A 159 -37.59 -10.44 23.07
CA MET A 159 -38.10 -10.12 21.74
C MET A 159 -39.07 -8.96 21.91
N ASP A 160 -38.73 -7.82 21.33
CA ASP A 160 -39.48 -6.59 21.46
C ASP A 160 -39.96 -6.14 20.08
N GLU A 161 -41.28 -6.03 19.92
CA GLU A 161 -41.88 -5.52 18.68
C GLU A 161 -42.08 -4.02 18.80
N THR A 162 -41.40 -3.27 17.93
CA THR A 162 -41.56 -1.83 17.79
C THR A 162 -42.21 -1.53 16.46
N THR A 163 -43.28 -0.75 16.46
CA THR A 163 -44.00 -0.34 15.25
C THR A 163 -43.99 1.18 15.12
N ASP A 164 -43.74 1.68 13.91
CA ASP A 164 -43.98 3.08 13.52
C ASP A 164 -45.03 3.17 12.41
N ASP A 165 -45.32 4.38 11.92
CA ASP A 165 -46.31 4.60 10.86
C ASP A 165 -45.97 3.92 9.52
N CYS A 166 -44.73 3.44 9.36
CA CYS A 166 -44.17 2.93 8.11
C CYS A 166 -43.85 1.43 8.17
N ALA A 167 -43.48 0.88 9.32
CA ALA A 167 -43.03 -0.50 9.47
C ALA A 167 -43.20 -1.05 10.89
N SER A 168 -43.32 -2.36 10.97
CA SER A 168 -43.18 -3.12 12.21
C SER A 168 -41.83 -3.84 12.21
N VAL A 169 -41.13 -3.77 13.33
CA VAL A 169 -39.78 -4.28 13.50
C VAL A 169 -39.72 -5.12 14.78
N VAL A 170 -39.16 -6.32 14.68
CA VAL A 170 -38.89 -7.19 15.84
C VAL A 170 -37.41 -7.09 16.19
N ASN A 171 -37.13 -6.57 17.37
CA ASN A 171 -35.80 -6.49 17.95
C ASN A 171 -35.54 -7.73 18.80
N THR A 172 -34.47 -8.47 18.51
CA THR A 172 -34.00 -9.57 19.36
C THR A 172 -32.83 -9.09 20.21
N ILE A 173 -33.02 -9.07 21.52
CA ILE A 173 -32.11 -8.47 22.48
C ILE A 173 -31.63 -9.54 23.48
N PHE A 174 -30.32 -9.64 23.68
CA PHE A 174 -29.72 -10.54 24.67
C PHE A 174 -29.29 -9.76 25.90
N THR A 175 -29.61 -10.29 27.08
CA THR A 175 -29.21 -9.72 28.37
C THR A 175 -28.38 -10.72 29.18
N TYR A 176 -27.21 -10.28 29.65
CA TYR A 176 -26.25 -11.06 30.45
C TYR A 176 -25.50 -10.14 31.44
N HIS A 177 -25.53 -10.43 32.75
CA HIS A 177 -24.89 -9.63 33.82
C HIS A 177 -25.11 -8.11 33.70
N ASN A 178 -26.36 -7.68 33.53
CA ASN A 178 -26.76 -6.27 33.33
C ASN A 178 -26.22 -5.61 32.06
N GLU A 179 -25.58 -6.36 31.16
CA GLU A 179 -25.33 -5.89 29.80
C GLU A 179 -26.43 -6.37 28.87
N THR A 180 -26.94 -5.43 28.07
CA THR A 180 -27.97 -5.68 27.07
C THR A 180 -27.38 -5.38 25.70
N LYS A 181 -27.52 -6.33 24.76
CA LYS A 181 -27.01 -6.21 23.38
C LYS A 181 -28.15 -6.50 22.40
N LEU A 182 -28.32 -5.63 21.40
CA LEU A 182 -29.18 -5.89 20.25
C LEU A 182 -28.47 -6.87 19.32
N VAL A 183 -29.12 -7.99 19.00
CA VAL A 183 -28.51 -9.10 18.24
C VAL A 183 -29.09 -9.21 16.84
N SER A 184 -30.40 -8.99 16.68
CA SER A 184 -31.08 -9.00 15.39
C SER A 184 -32.16 -7.93 15.36
N VAL A 185 -32.42 -7.42 14.16
CA VAL A 185 -33.52 -6.51 13.83
C VAL A 185 -34.20 -7.08 12.59
N ASP A 186 -35.42 -7.54 12.74
CA ASP A 186 -36.19 -8.19 11.68
C ASP A 186 -37.37 -7.29 11.26
N PHE A 187 -37.42 -6.91 9.99
CA PHE A 187 -38.48 -6.08 9.44
C PHE A 187 -39.65 -6.95 8.98
N LEU A 188 -40.85 -6.70 9.50
CA LEU A 188 -42.05 -7.46 9.18
C LEU A 188 -42.83 -6.82 8.02
N GLU A 189 -43.19 -7.62 7.01
CA GLU A 189 -44.03 -7.16 5.89
C GLU A 189 -45.53 -7.09 6.25
N ARG A 190 -45.96 -7.85 7.26
CA ARG A 190 -47.34 -7.92 7.75
C ARG A 190 -47.35 -8.13 9.25
N VAL A 191 -48.03 -7.25 9.96
CA VAL A 191 -48.40 -7.42 11.37
C VAL A 191 -49.81 -7.97 11.45
N ASN A 192 -50.00 -9.01 12.26
CA ASN A 192 -51.33 -9.52 12.61
C ASN A 192 -51.99 -8.56 13.60
N ASN A 193 -52.35 -7.37 13.13
CA ASN A 193 -53.19 -6.44 13.86
C ASN A 193 -54.62 -6.97 13.91
N SER A 194 -54.83 -8.00 14.74
CA SER A 194 -56.15 -8.46 15.14
C SER A 194 -56.59 -7.59 16.33
N TYR A 195 -57.09 -6.39 16.04
CA TYR A 195 -57.77 -5.55 17.02
C TYR A 195 -59.25 -5.95 17.14
#